data_AF-A0A139IIM2-F1
#
_entry.id   AF-A0A139IIM2-F1
#
_cell.length_a   1.000
_cell.length_b   1.000
_cell.length_c   1.000
_cell.angle_alpha   90.00
_cell.angle_beta   90.00
_cell.angle_gamma   90.00
#
_symmetry.space_group_name_H-M   'P 1'
#
loop_
_entity.id
_entity.type
_entity.pdbx_description
1 polymer ?
#
loop_
_entity_poly.entity_id
_entity_poly.type
_entity_poly.pdbx_seq_one_letter_code
_entity_poly.pdbx_strand_id
1 'polypeptide(L)'
;MDLDWDDDEEPRGDGRECPICYESLSEKDWTWVVYSRYCKECAKPYLITKVQDAIKNELYYPVREGRDDIHLPSLQQLIDDDALLRMYFHRGRDYAVPVPERKYCKHKILVGDRPEDPYTYENRKTWIPPIALEVETETCGFQLRAPTEDLLDCSSCSGLTCANCIKPIYGANVDHYCPMLEEADEEVDGFAGQVRGKEYQICPNEQCQMPVSLWAACNHMVCAKPSCRTEFCFVCGERADESDGHWGTHEDQCPVYGQPD
;
A
#
# COMPACT_ATOMS: atom_id res chain seq x y z
N MET A 1 8.53 -32.64 41.87
CA MET A 1 7.48 -32.73 40.84
C MET A 1 8.04 -31.94 39.69
N ASP A 2 8.88 -32.63 38.94
CA ASP A 2 9.56 -32.09 37.77
C ASP A 2 8.52 -32.13 36.64
N LEU A 3 8.12 -30.95 36.19
CA LEU A 3 7.32 -30.80 34.98
C LEU A 3 8.32 -30.68 33.84
N ASP A 4 8.65 -31.83 33.24
CA ASP A 4 9.25 -31.88 31.91
C ASP A 4 8.23 -31.27 30.93
N TRP A 5 8.57 -30.09 30.42
CA TRP A 5 7.93 -29.51 29.26
C TRP A 5 8.60 -30.12 28.05
N ASP A 6 8.02 -31.20 27.53
CA ASP A 6 8.31 -31.69 26.19
C ASP A 6 7.81 -30.63 25.19
N ASP A 7 8.65 -29.64 24.89
CA ASP A 7 8.52 -28.73 23.74
C ASP A 7 8.94 -29.49 22.46
N ASP A 8 8.18 -30.54 22.13
CA ASP A 8 8.18 -31.13 20.79
C ASP A 8 7.09 -30.45 19.95
N GLU A 9 7.29 -29.17 19.61
CA GLU A 9 6.66 -28.61 18.41
C GLU A 9 7.36 -29.22 17.19
N GLU A 10 6.94 -30.43 16.80
CA GLU A 10 7.30 -31.02 15.52
C GLU A 10 6.96 -30.02 14.38
N PRO A 11 7.91 -29.70 13.48
CA PRO A 11 7.59 -28.86 12.34
C PRO A 11 6.59 -29.60 11.44
N ARG A 12 5.43 -28.97 11.32
CA ARG A 12 4.30 -29.23 10.42
C ARG A 12 4.71 -29.84 9.06
N GLY A 13 4.26 -31.07 8.83
CA GLY A 13 4.24 -31.75 7.51
C GLY A 13 5.62 -32.20 7.03
N ASP A 14 5.71 -33.41 6.47
CA ASP A 14 6.96 -33.97 5.90
C ASP A 14 7.52 -33.19 4.70
N GLY A 15 6.87 -32.07 4.36
CA GLY A 15 7.14 -31.18 3.25
C GLY A 15 7.01 -31.86 1.89
N ARG A 16 6.54 -33.12 1.81
CA ARG A 16 6.54 -33.91 0.58
C ARG A 16 5.36 -33.60 -0.32
N GLU A 17 4.35 -32.88 0.18
CA GLU A 17 3.17 -32.47 -0.57
C GLU A 17 3.16 -30.97 -0.81
N CYS A 18 2.59 -30.54 -1.94
CA CYS A 18 2.39 -29.12 -2.20
C CYS A 18 1.27 -28.55 -1.31
N PRO A 19 1.47 -27.43 -0.59
CA PRO A 19 0.43 -26.82 0.25
C PRO A 19 -0.84 -26.34 -0.48
N ILE A 20 -0.79 -26.21 -1.82
CA ILE A 20 -1.90 -25.68 -2.63
C ILE A 20 -2.74 -26.81 -3.23
N CYS A 21 -2.11 -27.75 -3.93
CA CYS A 21 -2.82 -28.86 -4.59
C CYS A 21 -2.82 -30.16 -3.78
N TYR A 22 -2.06 -30.24 -2.68
CA TYR A 22 -1.89 -31.43 -1.83
C TYR A 22 -1.34 -32.66 -2.58
N GLU A 23 -0.79 -32.48 -3.77
CA GLU A 23 -0.15 -33.57 -4.52
C GLU A 23 1.30 -33.76 -4.07
N SER A 24 1.78 -35.02 -4.16
CA SER A 24 3.17 -35.37 -3.89
C SER A 24 4.14 -34.64 -4.81
N LEU A 25 5.22 -34.12 -4.22
CA LEU A 25 6.30 -33.42 -4.90
C LEU A 25 7.41 -34.37 -5.38
N SER A 26 7.33 -35.67 -5.07
CA SER A 26 8.36 -36.66 -5.46
C SER A 26 8.56 -36.76 -6.98
N GLU A 27 7.53 -36.48 -7.75
CA GLU A 27 7.50 -36.59 -9.21
C GLU A 27 7.32 -35.23 -9.91
N LYS A 28 7.26 -34.13 -9.15
CA LYS A 28 7.02 -32.79 -9.68
C LYS A 28 8.24 -31.90 -9.55
N ASP A 29 8.39 -30.97 -10.49
CA ASP A 29 9.25 -29.82 -10.31
C ASP A 29 8.72 -28.95 -9.16
N TRP A 30 9.59 -28.63 -8.21
CA TRP A 30 9.24 -27.83 -7.04
C TRP A 30 10.21 -26.69 -6.80
N THR A 31 9.79 -25.74 -5.97
CA THR A 31 10.60 -24.63 -5.47
C THR A 31 10.34 -24.43 -3.99
N TRP A 32 11.30 -23.81 -3.30
CA TRP A 32 11.06 -23.25 -1.98
C TRP A 32 10.39 -21.88 -2.12
N VAL A 33 9.35 -21.64 -1.33
CA VAL A 33 8.83 -20.31 -1.02
C VAL A 33 8.92 -20.16 0.50
N VAL A 34 9.88 -19.37 0.94
CA VAL A 34 10.30 -19.29 2.36
C VAL A 34 10.61 -20.70 2.91
N TYR A 35 9.80 -21.24 3.81
CA TYR A 35 10.03 -22.53 4.49
C TYR A 35 9.18 -23.68 3.94
N SER A 36 8.41 -23.48 2.88
CA SER A 36 7.50 -24.49 2.32
C SER A 36 7.87 -24.83 0.88
N ARG A 37 7.74 -26.12 0.51
CA ARG A 37 7.94 -26.57 -0.87
C ARG A 37 6.62 -26.51 -1.64
N TYR A 38 6.65 -25.90 -2.81
CA TYR A 38 5.50 -25.84 -3.71
C TYR A 38 5.88 -26.47 -5.03
N CYS A 39 4.96 -27.18 -5.69
CA CYS A 39 5.18 -27.51 -7.09
C CYS A 39 5.20 -26.19 -7.90
N LYS A 40 6.04 -26.10 -8.93
CA LYS A 40 6.21 -24.85 -9.69
C LYS A 40 4.89 -24.38 -10.34
N GLU A 41 4.04 -25.31 -10.74
CA GLU A 41 2.72 -25.04 -11.33
C GLU A 41 1.78 -24.29 -10.38
N CYS A 42 1.82 -24.59 -9.07
CA CYS A 42 1.04 -23.86 -8.07
C CYS A 42 1.78 -22.61 -7.59
N ALA A 43 3.11 -22.68 -7.45
CA ALA A 43 3.92 -21.58 -6.94
C ALA A 43 3.88 -20.35 -7.86
N LYS A 44 3.93 -20.53 -9.18
CA LYS A 44 3.93 -19.42 -10.15
C LYS A 44 2.67 -18.54 -10.05
N PRO A 45 1.44 -19.05 -10.26
CA PRO A 45 0.24 -18.22 -10.17
C PRO A 45 0.05 -17.64 -8.77
N TYR A 46 0.39 -18.41 -7.72
CA TYR A 46 0.37 -17.93 -6.34
C TYR A 46 1.23 -16.68 -6.13
N LEU A 47 2.50 -16.73 -6.57
CA LEU A 47 3.42 -15.60 -6.45
C LEU A 47 2.98 -14.43 -7.32
N ILE A 48 2.52 -14.67 -8.56
CA ILE A 48 2.01 -13.62 -9.45
C ILE A 48 0.87 -12.87 -8.78
N THR A 49 -0.12 -13.57 -8.21
CA THR A 49 -1.24 -12.93 -7.51
C THR A 49 -0.74 -12.09 -6.33
N LYS A 50 0.16 -12.61 -5.50
CA LYS A 50 0.72 -11.81 -4.39
C LYS A 50 1.46 -10.56 -4.86
N VAL A 51 2.24 -10.68 -5.93
CA VAL A 51 2.96 -9.53 -6.50
C VAL A 51 1.97 -8.49 -7.04
N GLN A 52 0.91 -8.92 -7.74
CA GLN A 52 -0.15 -8.03 -8.22
C GLN A 52 -0.89 -7.34 -7.08
N ASP A 53 -1.21 -8.06 -6.01
CA ASP A 53 -1.86 -7.49 -4.83
C ASP A 53 -0.98 -6.46 -4.12
N ALA A 54 0.33 -6.75 -3.99
CA ALA A 54 1.30 -5.82 -3.44
C ALA A 54 1.48 -4.56 -4.32
N ILE A 55 1.44 -4.70 -5.65
CA ILE A 55 1.46 -3.55 -6.56
C ILE A 55 0.23 -2.65 -6.36
N LYS A 56 -0.94 -3.25 -6.14
CA LYS A 56 -2.21 -2.52 -5.97
C LYS A 56 -2.38 -1.92 -4.58
N ASN A 57 -1.89 -2.59 -3.54
CA ASN A 57 -2.14 -2.22 -2.16
C ASN A 57 -0.89 -2.36 -1.28
N GLU A 58 -0.54 -1.26 -0.62
CA GLU A 58 0.62 -1.12 0.28
C GLU A 58 0.58 -2.10 1.47
N LEU A 59 -0.60 -2.54 1.89
CA LEU A 59 -0.75 -3.51 2.99
C LEU A 59 -0.16 -4.88 2.66
N TYR A 60 -0.09 -5.24 1.37
CA TYR A 60 0.49 -6.50 0.91
C TYR A 60 1.96 -6.33 0.49
N TYR A 61 2.56 -5.17 0.75
CA TYR A 61 3.96 -4.90 0.45
C TYR A 61 4.81 -4.86 1.74
N PRO A 62 5.96 -5.57 1.79
CA PRO A 62 6.48 -6.49 0.77
C PRO A 62 5.66 -7.80 0.71
N VAL A 63 5.87 -8.60 -0.34
CA VAL A 63 5.19 -9.89 -0.50
C VAL A 63 5.66 -10.83 0.61
N ARG A 64 4.73 -11.47 1.31
CA ARG A 64 5.00 -12.29 2.51
C ARG A 64 4.40 -13.68 2.44
N GLU A 65 5.01 -14.61 3.17
CA GLU A 65 4.45 -15.89 3.58
C GLU A 65 4.35 -15.92 5.11
N GLY A 66 3.13 -15.87 5.64
CA GLY A 66 2.95 -15.71 7.08
C GLY A 66 3.58 -14.39 7.58
N ARG A 67 4.66 -14.50 8.35
CA ARG A 67 5.41 -13.35 8.92
C ARG A 67 6.68 -13.02 8.14
N ASP A 68 7.10 -13.88 7.21
CA ASP A 68 8.38 -13.78 6.53
C ASP A 68 8.23 -13.13 5.15
N ASP A 69 9.16 -12.25 4.82
CA ASP A 69 9.22 -11.62 3.51
C ASP A 69 9.72 -12.63 2.46
N ILE A 70 9.04 -12.70 1.33
CA ILE A 70 9.47 -13.51 0.19
C ILE A 70 10.51 -12.71 -0.59
N HIS A 71 11.73 -13.25 -0.67
CA HIS A 71 12.82 -12.67 -1.47
C HIS A 71 12.60 -12.92 -2.98
N LEU A 72 11.81 -12.05 -3.62
CA LEU A 72 11.45 -12.17 -5.04
C LEU A 72 12.64 -12.29 -6.03
N PRO A 73 13.80 -11.64 -5.83
CA PRO A 73 14.94 -11.83 -6.75
C PRO A 73 15.39 -13.30 -6.88
N SER A 74 15.25 -14.10 -5.81
CA SER A 74 15.56 -15.53 -5.85
C SER A 74 14.52 -16.37 -6.61
N LEU A 75 13.34 -15.79 -6.90
CA LEU A 75 12.21 -16.44 -7.57
C LEU A 75 11.90 -15.81 -8.94
N GLN A 76 12.75 -14.91 -9.44
CA GLN A 76 12.52 -14.20 -10.71
C GLN A 76 12.30 -15.16 -11.88
N GLN A 77 13.10 -16.23 -11.96
CA GLN A 77 12.98 -17.24 -13.03
C GLN A 77 11.63 -17.99 -13.00
N LEU A 78 10.97 -18.06 -11.84
CA LEU A 78 9.68 -18.73 -11.72
C LEU A 78 8.53 -17.81 -12.16
N ILE A 79 8.61 -16.52 -11.81
CA ILE A 79 7.60 -15.53 -12.18
C ILE A 79 7.64 -15.29 -13.69
N ASP A 80 8.85 -15.13 -14.25
CA ASP A 80 9.07 -14.98 -15.70
C ASP A 80 8.21 -13.85 -16.31
N ASP A 81 8.13 -12.74 -15.60
CA ASP A 81 7.42 -11.53 -16.00
C ASP A 81 8.19 -10.30 -15.49
N ASP A 82 9.14 -9.84 -16.30
CA ASP A 82 10.00 -8.70 -15.96
C ASP A 82 9.23 -7.39 -15.83
N ALA A 83 8.09 -7.23 -16.54
CA ALA A 83 7.25 -6.05 -16.42
C ALA A 83 6.56 -6.03 -15.05
N LEU A 84 5.97 -7.14 -14.62
CA LEU A 84 5.36 -7.28 -13.30
C LEU A 84 6.37 -7.02 -12.18
N LEU A 85 7.58 -7.59 -12.27
CA LEU A 85 8.63 -7.37 -11.28
C LEU A 85 9.12 -5.92 -11.27
N ARG A 86 9.30 -5.30 -12.44
CA ARG A 86 9.62 -3.87 -12.55
C ARG A 86 8.56 -3.02 -11.84
N MET A 87 7.27 -3.26 -12.12
CA MET A 87 6.17 -2.54 -11.47
C MET A 87 6.20 -2.73 -9.95
N TYR A 88 6.45 -3.94 -9.47
CA TYR A 88 6.58 -4.24 -8.04
C TYR A 88 7.67 -3.42 -7.35
N PHE A 89 8.88 -3.40 -7.91
CA PHE A 89 9.99 -2.65 -7.31
C PHE A 89 9.76 -1.14 -7.37
N HIS A 90 9.18 -0.64 -8.46
CA HIS A 90 8.79 0.76 -8.56
C HIS A 90 7.72 1.14 -7.54
N ARG A 91 6.71 0.28 -7.33
CA ARG A 91 5.69 0.52 -6.32
C ARG A 91 6.28 0.55 -4.90
N GLY A 92 7.28 -0.28 -4.63
CA GLY A 92 8.03 -0.22 -3.37
C GLY A 92 8.64 1.15 -3.10
N ARG A 93 9.19 1.82 -4.13
CA ARG A 93 9.70 3.19 -4.01
C ARG A 93 8.60 4.20 -3.73
N ASP A 94 7.43 4.02 -4.34
CA ASP A 94 6.28 4.89 -4.09
C ASP A 94 5.77 4.75 -2.64
N TYR A 95 5.69 3.52 -2.14
CA TYR A 95 5.28 3.23 -0.76
C TYR A 95 6.28 3.68 0.30
N ALA A 96 7.56 3.77 -0.07
CA ALA A 96 8.61 4.32 0.80
C ALA A 96 8.43 5.82 1.08
N VAL A 97 7.72 6.56 0.22
CA VAL A 97 7.38 7.97 0.46
C VAL A 97 6.36 8.03 1.61
N PRO A 98 6.61 8.80 2.69
CA PRO A 98 5.65 9.02 3.76
C PRO A 98 4.33 9.58 3.23
N VAL A 99 3.20 9.11 3.75
CA VAL A 99 1.86 9.52 3.26
C VAL A 99 1.70 11.04 3.16
N PRO A 100 2.10 11.85 4.16
CA PRO A 100 1.97 13.32 4.09
C PRO A 100 2.81 13.99 2.99
N GLU A 101 3.83 13.30 2.48
CA GLU A 101 4.73 13.82 1.44
C GLU A 101 4.32 13.36 0.03
N ARG A 102 3.35 12.44 -0.07
CA ARG A 102 2.92 11.90 -1.36
C ARG A 102 2.17 12.96 -2.16
N LYS A 103 2.60 13.14 -3.40
CA LYS A 103 1.95 14.01 -4.38
C LYS A 103 1.34 13.14 -5.48
N TYR A 104 0.14 13.48 -5.93
CA TYR A 104 -0.59 12.70 -6.92
C TYR A 104 -0.93 13.54 -8.15
N CYS A 105 -0.89 12.90 -9.32
CA CYS A 105 -1.19 13.51 -10.60
C CYS A 105 -2.67 13.91 -10.67
N LYS A 106 -2.93 15.21 -10.87
CA LYS A 106 -4.29 15.76 -10.99
C LYS A 106 -4.79 15.89 -12.45
N HIS A 107 -4.06 15.39 -13.44
CA HIS A 107 -4.50 15.40 -14.84
C HIS A 107 -5.78 14.59 -15.03
N LYS A 108 -6.65 15.04 -15.94
CA LYS A 108 -7.79 14.25 -16.41
C LYS A 108 -7.38 13.35 -17.57
N ILE A 109 -7.82 12.10 -17.54
CA ILE A 109 -7.63 11.09 -18.58
C ILE A 109 -9.00 10.50 -18.96
N LEU A 110 -9.13 9.88 -20.14
CA LEU A 110 -10.34 9.10 -20.44
C LEU A 110 -10.42 7.91 -19.50
N VAL A 111 -11.64 7.54 -19.14
CA VAL A 111 -11.88 6.27 -18.44
C VAL A 111 -11.37 5.13 -19.32
N GLY A 112 -10.48 4.31 -18.75
CA GLY A 112 -9.86 3.18 -19.45
C GLY A 112 -8.55 3.47 -20.19
N ASP A 113 -8.12 4.74 -20.27
CA ASP A 113 -6.84 5.12 -20.90
C ASP A 113 -5.63 5.02 -19.95
N ARG A 114 -5.82 4.53 -18.72
CA ARG A 114 -4.69 4.30 -17.80
C ARG A 114 -3.82 3.16 -18.36
N PRO A 115 -2.50 3.37 -18.53
CA PRO A 115 -1.61 2.30 -18.98
C PRO A 115 -1.58 1.14 -17.99
N GLU A 116 -1.44 -0.08 -18.51
CA GLU A 116 -1.26 -1.29 -17.69
C GLU A 116 0.02 -1.22 -16.84
N ASP A 117 1.13 -0.75 -17.44
CA ASP A 117 2.37 -0.42 -16.72
C ASP A 117 2.58 1.11 -16.70
N PRO A 118 2.33 1.79 -15.58
CA PRO A 118 2.50 3.23 -15.47
C PRO A 118 3.97 3.68 -15.33
N TYR A 119 4.94 2.76 -15.30
CA TYR A 119 6.37 3.07 -15.15
C TYR A 119 7.17 2.88 -16.44
N THR A 120 6.55 2.47 -17.55
CA THR A 120 7.26 2.42 -18.84
C THR A 120 7.51 3.82 -19.40
N TYR A 121 8.67 4.03 -20.01
CA TYR A 121 9.07 5.31 -20.60
C TYR A 121 8.32 5.61 -21.92
N GLU A 122 7.67 4.60 -22.50
CA GLU A 122 6.97 4.70 -23.78
C GLU A 122 5.47 4.98 -23.62
N ASN A 123 5.01 5.29 -22.40
CA ASN A 123 3.61 5.61 -22.16
C ASN A 123 3.19 6.79 -23.03
N ARG A 124 2.11 6.59 -23.79
CA ARG A 124 1.57 7.67 -24.62
C ARG A 124 1.00 8.76 -23.71
N LYS A 125 0.94 9.97 -24.26
CA LYS A 125 0.20 11.05 -23.64
C LYS A 125 -1.29 10.72 -23.64
N THR A 126 -1.86 10.51 -22.46
CA THR A 126 -3.28 10.16 -22.26
C THR A 126 -4.08 11.26 -21.56
N TRP A 127 -3.43 12.33 -21.09
CA TRP A 127 -4.13 13.44 -20.47
C TRP A 127 -4.92 14.28 -21.48
N ILE A 128 -6.05 14.80 -21.03
CA ILE A 128 -6.96 15.64 -21.79
C ILE A 128 -7.07 17.02 -21.11
N PRO A 129 -7.00 18.12 -21.87
CA PRO A 129 -7.23 19.45 -21.33
C PRO A 129 -8.71 19.63 -20.91
N PRO A 130 -9.01 20.46 -19.89
CA PRO A 130 -10.35 20.58 -19.32
C PRO A 130 -11.45 21.07 -20.27
N ILE A 131 -11.11 21.53 -21.48
CA ILE A 131 -12.05 22.12 -22.46
C ILE A 131 -12.82 21.02 -23.23
N ALA A 132 -12.38 19.76 -23.21
CA ALA A 132 -12.99 18.66 -23.97
C ALA A 132 -14.20 18.01 -23.25
N LEU A 133 -15.20 18.79 -22.84
CA LEU A 133 -16.22 18.43 -21.84
C LEU A 133 -17.37 17.49 -22.28
N GLU A 134 -17.22 16.72 -23.36
CA GLU A 134 -18.26 15.76 -23.79
C GLU A 134 -17.84 14.28 -23.64
N VAL A 135 -16.73 14.02 -22.97
CA VAL A 135 -16.24 12.66 -22.71
C VAL A 135 -16.11 12.38 -21.22
N GLU A 136 -16.42 11.15 -20.83
CA GLU A 136 -16.24 10.68 -19.45
C GLU A 136 -14.75 10.65 -19.11
N THR A 137 -14.38 11.27 -17.99
CA THR A 137 -12.97 11.39 -17.57
C THR A 137 -12.80 10.98 -16.12
N GLU A 138 -11.62 10.48 -15.79
CA GLU A 138 -11.16 10.22 -14.42
C GLU A 138 -9.88 11.02 -14.12
N THR A 139 -9.55 11.18 -12.84
CA THR A 139 -8.25 11.73 -12.44
C THR A 139 -7.19 10.64 -12.59
N CYS A 140 -6.05 10.97 -13.20
CA CYS A 140 -4.92 10.05 -13.37
C CYS A 140 -4.54 9.38 -12.04
N GLY A 141 -4.35 10.19 -10.98
CA GLY A 141 -4.17 9.71 -9.60
C GLY A 141 -2.85 9.00 -9.35
N PHE A 142 -1.97 8.94 -10.34
CA PHE A 142 -0.68 8.29 -10.22
C PHE A 142 0.27 9.10 -9.32
N GLN A 143 1.05 8.40 -8.50
CA GLN A 143 1.95 9.06 -7.55
C GLN A 143 3.09 9.73 -8.32
N LEU A 144 3.21 11.04 -8.15
CA LEU A 144 4.26 11.84 -8.76
C LEU A 144 5.56 11.60 -8.00
N ARG A 145 6.64 11.37 -8.75
CA ARG A 145 7.98 11.28 -8.18
C ARG A 145 8.64 12.64 -8.30
N ALA A 146 9.24 13.09 -7.21
CA ALA A 146 9.92 14.38 -7.14
C ALA A 146 10.91 14.52 -8.30
N PRO A 147 10.98 15.66 -8.98
CA PRO A 147 12.05 15.94 -9.91
C PRO A 147 13.17 16.59 -9.12
N THR A 148 14.30 16.71 -9.75
CA THR A 148 15.39 17.57 -9.33
C THR A 148 15.09 19.06 -9.61
N GLU A 149 13.87 19.43 -10.05
CA GLU A 149 13.48 20.73 -10.62
C GLU A 149 12.02 21.12 -10.29
N ASP A 150 11.57 22.30 -10.75
CA ASP A 150 10.24 22.90 -10.49
C ASP A 150 9.05 22.19 -11.17
N LEU A 151 9.28 21.13 -11.96
CA LEU A 151 8.27 20.44 -12.78
C LEU A 151 8.27 18.93 -12.58
N LEU A 152 7.11 18.37 -12.22
CA LEU A 152 6.83 16.94 -12.05
C LEU A 152 6.29 16.32 -13.34
N ASP A 153 6.98 15.31 -13.87
CA ASP A 153 6.46 14.45 -14.93
C ASP A 153 5.70 13.25 -14.33
N CYS A 154 4.50 12.98 -14.85
CA CYS A 154 3.73 11.80 -14.53
C CYS A 154 4.04 10.67 -15.52
N SER A 155 4.77 9.64 -15.11
CA SER A 155 5.09 8.50 -15.97
C SER A 155 3.87 7.70 -16.45
N SER A 156 2.72 7.85 -15.80
CA SER A 156 1.47 7.20 -16.22
C SER A 156 0.80 7.93 -17.38
N CYS A 157 0.53 9.23 -17.28
CA CYS A 157 -0.20 9.96 -18.32
C CYS A 157 0.68 10.84 -19.21
N SER A 158 1.99 10.90 -18.95
CA SER A 158 2.98 11.80 -19.56
C SER A 158 2.58 13.28 -19.45
N GLY A 159 2.03 13.64 -18.29
CA GLY A 159 1.54 14.99 -17.99
C GLY A 159 2.50 15.74 -17.09
N LEU A 160 2.73 17.02 -17.39
CA LEU A 160 3.57 17.91 -16.58
C LEU A 160 2.75 18.59 -15.49
N THR A 161 3.26 18.56 -14.26
CA THR A 161 2.62 19.11 -13.07
C THR A 161 3.57 20.11 -12.41
N CYS A 162 3.07 21.26 -11.98
CA CYS A 162 3.89 22.22 -11.23
C CYS A 162 4.30 21.62 -9.87
N ALA A 163 5.59 21.63 -9.52
CA ALA A 163 6.06 21.04 -8.25
C ALA A 163 5.59 21.83 -7.00
N ASN A 164 5.25 23.11 -7.20
CA ASN A 164 4.84 24.04 -6.15
C ASN A 164 3.33 23.95 -5.84
N CYS A 165 2.44 24.12 -6.81
CA CYS A 165 0.99 24.07 -6.58
C CYS A 165 0.33 22.72 -6.91
N ILE A 166 1.07 21.76 -7.48
CA ILE A 166 0.58 20.42 -7.85
C ILE A 166 -0.57 20.46 -8.88
N LYS A 167 -0.75 21.59 -9.57
CA LYS A 167 -1.76 21.72 -10.64
C LYS A 167 -1.19 21.24 -11.99
N PRO A 168 -2.01 20.59 -12.82
CA PRO A 168 -1.62 20.19 -14.18
C PRO A 168 -1.22 21.38 -15.05
N ILE A 169 -0.22 21.19 -15.92
CA ILE A 169 0.21 22.18 -16.90
C ILE A 169 -0.25 21.71 -18.28
N TYR A 170 -1.14 22.50 -18.89
CA TYR A 170 -1.69 22.22 -20.21
C TYR A 170 -1.02 23.07 -21.29
N GLY A 171 -0.25 22.44 -22.19
CA GLY A 171 0.38 23.08 -23.35
C GLY A 171 1.90 23.22 -23.24
N ALA A 172 2.61 23.18 -24.37
CA ALA A 172 4.08 23.15 -24.41
C ALA A 172 4.73 24.55 -24.26
N ASN A 173 3.96 25.64 -24.34
CA ASN A 173 4.46 27.03 -24.41
C ASN A 173 3.60 28.00 -23.56
N VAL A 174 2.94 27.51 -22.51
CA VAL A 174 2.16 28.38 -21.61
C VAL A 174 2.97 28.56 -20.34
N ASP A 175 3.36 29.79 -20.04
CA ASP A 175 3.95 30.13 -18.75
C ASP A 175 2.95 29.73 -17.65
N HIS A 176 3.32 28.74 -16.85
CA HIS A 176 2.51 28.35 -15.71
C HIS A 176 2.61 29.44 -14.65
N TYR A 177 1.56 30.24 -14.50
CA TYR A 177 1.43 31.11 -13.35
C TYR A 177 1.07 30.25 -12.14
N CYS A 178 1.96 30.23 -11.15
CA CYS A 178 1.73 29.57 -9.87
C CYS A 178 1.17 30.62 -8.91
N PRO A 179 -0.16 30.71 -8.68
CA PRO A 179 -0.71 31.54 -7.63
C PRO A 179 -0.44 30.83 -6.29
N MET A 180 0.84 30.71 -5.90
CA MET A 180 1.13 30.43 -4.51
C MET A 180 0.64 31.63 -3.73
N LEU A 181 -0.58 31.58 -3.17
CA LEU A 181 -0.97 32.14 -1.86
C LEU A 181 -2.47 32.38 -1.64
N GLU A 182 -3.35 32.35 -2.64
CA GLU A 182 -4.73 32.83 -2.41
C GLU A 182 -5.84 31.76 -2.36
N GLU A 183 -5.67 30.61 -3.01
CA GLU A 183 -6.70 29.56 -2.99
C GLU A 183 -6.05 28.18 -2.97
N ALA A 184 -5.85 27.64 -1.77
CA ALA A 184 -5.69 26.20 -1.62
C ALA A 184 -7.01 25.58 -2.07
N ASP A 185 -7.02 24.86 -3.19
CA ASP A 185 -8.19 24.05 -3.55
C ASP A 185 -8.51 23.17 -2.33
N GLU A 186 -9.73 23.26 -1.80
CA GLU A 186 -10.18 22.40 -0.71
C GLU A 186 -9.94 20.95 -1.14
N GLU A 187 -8.98 20.27 -0.49
CA GLU A 187 -8.85 18.83 -0.64
C GLU A 187 -10.19 18.21 -0.24
N VAL A 188 -10.75 17.39 -1.13
CA VAL A 188 -11.97 16.65 -0.81
C VAL A 188 -11.64 15.76 0.38
N ASP A 189 -12.21 16.10 1.54
CA ASP A 189 -12.05 15.30 2.75
C ASP A 189 -12.70 13.93 2.52
N GLY A 190 -11.86 12.91 2.32
CA GLY A 190 -12.31 11.53 2.15
C GLY A 190 -13.03 10.96 3.38
N PHE A 191 -12.95 11.65 4.52
CA PHE A 191 -13.62 11.31 5.77
C PHE A 191 -14.79 12.24 6.08
N ALA A 192 -15.25 13.05 5.11
CA ALA A 192 -16.39 13.93 5.30
C ALA A 192 -17.60 13.15 5.85
N GLY A 193 -18.10 13.57 7.01
CA GLY A 193 -19.21 12.92 7.71
C GLY A 193 -18.83 11.73 8.60
N GLN A 194 -17.56 11.34 8.66
CA GLN A 194 -17.05 10.33 9.56
C GLN A 194 -16.46 10.94 10.85
N VAL A 195 -16.60 10.25 11.97
CA VAL A 195 -16.13 10.67 13.29
C VAL A 195 -14.82 9.96 13.63
N ARG A 196 -13.75 10.75 13.75
CA ARG A 196 -12.44 10.26 14.22
C ARG A 196 -12.56 9.73 15.65
N GLY A 197 -11.95 8.58 15.93
CA GLY A 197 -12.06 7.86 17.20
C GLY A 197 -13.21 6.86 17.28
N LYS A 198 -14.16 6.93 16.33
CA LYS A 198 -15.37 6.08 16.30
C LYS A 198 -15.51 5.28 15.02
N GLU A 199 -15.37 5.94 13.87
CA GLU A 199 -15.52 5.31 12.55
C GLU A 199 -14.16 5.09 11.89
N TYR A 200 -13.22 6.01 12.11
CA TYR A 200 -11.84 5.87 11.69
C TYR A 200 -10.87 6.45 12.73
N GLN A 201 -9.61 6.07 12.63
CA GLN A 201 -8.51 6.72 13.35
C GLN A 201 -7.30 6.81 12.41
N ILE A 202 -6.40 7.75 12.68
CA ILE A 202 -5.14 7.89 11.97
C ILE A 202 -4.03 7.28 12.83
N CYS A 203 -3.19 6.43 12.23
CA CYS A 203 -2.01 5.91 12.92
C CYS A 203 -1.13 7.07 13.44
N PRO A 204 -0.79 7.15 14.75
CA PRO A 204 -0.05 8.29 15.31
C PRO A 204 1.41 8.38 14.87
N ASN A 205 1.91 7.40 14.14
CA ASN A 205 3.23 7.50 13.56
C ASN A 205 3.22 8.56 12.44
N GLU A 206 3.96 9.65 12.62
CA GLU A 206 4.01 10.81 11.72
C GLU A 206 4.40 10.44 10.28
N GLN A 207 5.21 9.39 10.10
CA GLN A 207 5.61 8.91 8.76
C GLN A 207 4.57 7.99 8.12
N CYS A 208 3.71 7.37 8.94
CA CYS A 208 2.69 6.43 8.47
C CYS A 208 1.38 7.16 8.18
N GLN A 209 0.77 7.75 9.21
CA GLN A 209 -0.54 8.41 9.17
C GLN A 209 -1.62 7.62 8.38
N MET A 210 -1.49 6.29 8.35
CA MET A 210 -2.44 5.44 7.65
C MET A 210 -3.80 5.49 8.35
N PRO A 211 -4.89 5.77 7.62
CA PRO A 211 -6.23 5.66 8.17
C PRO A 211 -6.56 4.20 8.46
N VAL A 212 -7.15 3.95 9.62
CA VAL A 212 -7.64 2.65 10.05
C VAL A 212 -9.11 2.76 10.40
N SER A 213 -9.86 1.69 10.15
CA SER A 213 -11.21 1.53 10.66
C SER A 213 -11.22 0.46 11.75
N LEU A 214 -12.21 0.53 12.64
CA LEU A 214 -12.39 -0.43 13.72
C LEU A 214 -13.22 -1.62 13.21
N TRP A 215 -12.60 -2.79 13.07
CA TRP A 215 -13.28 -4.00 12.58
C TRP A 215 -13.79 -4.91 13.70
N ALA A 216 -13.26 -4.76 14.90
CA ALA A 216 -13.63 -5.51 16.08
C ALA A 216 -13.77 -4.54 17.26
N ALA A 217 -14.43 -4.95 18.34
CA ALA A 217 -14.68 -4.08 19.49
C ALA A 217 -13.42 -3.69 20.31
N CYS A 218 -12.20 -4.02 19.86
CA CYS A 218 -10.94 -3.75 20.58
C CYS A 218 -10.31 -2.44 20.11
N ASN A 219 -10.11 -1.50 21.03
CA ASN A 219 -9.50 -0.20 20.77
C ASN A 219 -7.97 -0.24 20.76
N HIS A 220 -7.34 -1.32 21.22
CA HIS A 220 -5.91 -1.52 21.04
C HIS A 220 -5.64 -1.98 19.61
N MET A 221 -5.11 -1.06 18.82
CA MET A 221 -4.87 -1.22 17.40
C MET A 221 -3.38 -1.42 17.15
N VAL A 222 -3.05 -2.36 16.28
CA VAL A 222 -1.73 -2.45 15.67
C VAL A 222 -1.85 -2.01 14.22
N CYS A 223 -1.09 -0.99 13.82
CA CYS A 223 -1.12 -0.49 12.44
C CYS A 223 -0.93 -1.65 11.44
N ALA A 224 -1.86 -1.78 10.50
CA ALA A 224 -1.86 -2.86 9.52
C ALA A 224 -0.68 -2.79 8.56
N LYS A 225 -0.07 -1.60 8.37
CA LYS A 225 1.11 -1.43 7.52
C LYS A 225 2.27 -2.28 8.03
N PRO A 226 2.74 -3.27 7.23
CA PRO A 226 3.87 -4.14 7.55
C PRO A 226 5.10 -3.47 8.14
N SER A 227 5.48 -2.29 7.63
CA SER A 227 6.67 -1.54 8.03
C SER A 227 6.43 -0.55 9.18
N CYS A 228 5.19 -0.34 9.62
CA CYS A 228 4.87 0.59 10.70
C CYS A 228 4.59 -0.14 12.02
N ARG A 229 3.59 -1.03 12.04
CA ARG A 229 3.19 -1.84 13.21
C ARG A 229 3.05 -1.06 14.53
N THR A 230 2.89 0.26 14.48
CA THR A 230 2.72 1.10 15.68
C THR A 230 1.45 0.67 16.41
N GLU A 231 1.55 0.50 17.72
CA GLU A 231 0.43 0.22 18.61
C GLU A 231 -0.16 1.53 19.12
N PHE A 232 -1.49 1.63 19.09
CA PHE A 232 -2.19 2.85 19.45
C PHE A 232 -3.64 2.60 19.85
N CYS A 233 -4.21 3.59 20.52
CA CYS A 233 -5.62 3.59 20.88
C CYS A 233 -6.48 4.12 19.73
N PHE A 234 -7.49 3.34 19.32
CA PHE A 234 -8.43 3.76 18.28
C PHE A 234 -9.22 5.01 18.70
N VAL A 235 -9.59 5.12 19.99
CA VAL A 235 -10.43 6.20 20.52
C VAL A 235 -9.70 7.54 20.50
N CYS A 236 -8.57 7.66 21.22
CA CYS A 236 -7.86 8.93 21.33
C CYS A 236 -6.79 9.13 20.24
N GLY A 237 -6.34 8.05 19.60
CA GLY A 237 -5.29 8.10 18.57
C GLY A 237 -3.87 8.16 19.11
N GLU A 238 -3.66 8.11 20.43
CA GLU A 238 -2.33 8.12 21.03
C GLU A 238 -1.64 6.76 20.94
N ARG A 239 -0.30 6.77 20.96
CA ARG A 239 0.48 5.54 21.12
C ARG A 239 0.12 4.90 22.47
N ALA A 240 -0.18 3.61 22.44
CA ALA A 240 -0.57 2.86 23.62
C ALA A 240 -0.22 1.38 23.39
N ASP A 241 0.72 0.87 24.17
CA ASP A 241 0.95 -0.57 24.26
C ASP A 241 0.06 -1.21 25.34
N GLU A 242 0.02 -2.55 25.43
CA GLU A 242 -0.81 -3.26 26.41
C GLU A 242 -0.43 -2.95 27.88
N SER A 243 0.81 -2.51 28.12
CA SER A 243 1.43 -2.34 29.43
C SER A 243 1.54 -0.89 29.93
N ASP A 244 1.29 0.10 29.07
CA ASP A 244 1.54 1.53 29.32
C ASP A 244 0.56 2.19 30.30
N GLY A 245 -0.34 1.44 30.92
CA GLY A 245 -1.35 1.98 31.84
C GLY A 245 -2.40 2.87 31.17
N HIS A 246 -2.40 2.94 29.84
CA HIS A 246 -3.40 3.66 29.03
C HIS A 246 -4.82 3.09 29.18
N TRP A 247 -4.90 1.80 29.49
CA TRP A 247 -6.13 1.03 29.50
C TRP A 247 -6.76 0.97 30.88
N GLY A 248 -8.05 1.28 30.98
CA GLY A 248 -8.81 1.08 32.20
C GLY A 248 -10.14 1.83 32.23
N THR A 249 -10.59 2.16 33.43
CA THR A 249 -11.91 2.78 33.69
C THR A 249 -11.82 4.14 34.38
N HIS A 250 -10.61 4.68 34.54
CA HIS A 250 -10.38 6.00 35.10
C HIS A 250 -10.55 7.09 34.03
N GLU A 251 -10.79 8.34 34.44
CA GLU A 251 -11.07 9.46 33.52
C GLU A 251 -9.92 9.76 32.56
N ASP A 252 -8.70 9.41 32.92
CA ASP A 252 -7.46 9.56 32.14
C ASP A 252 -7.11 8.32 31.31
N GLN A 253 -7.95 7.29 31.32
CA GLN A 253 -7.72 6.03 30.64
C GLN A 253 -8.76 5.76 29.56
N CYS A 254 -8.35 5.10 28.48
CA CYS A 254 -9.27 4.65 27.45
C CYS A 254 -9.76 3.22 27.73
N PRO A 255 -11.01 2.89 27.37
CA PRO A 255 -11.50 1.53 27.45
C PRO A 255 -10.79 0.66 26.40
N VAL A 256 -10.38 -0.55 26.77
CA VAL A 256 -9.84 -1.54 25.81
C VAL A 256 -10.92 -1.98 24.83
N TYR A 257 -12.18 -2.06 25.30
CA TYR A 257 -13.30 -2.56 24.50
C TYR A 257 -14.47 -1.59 24.46
N GLY A 258 -15.13 -1.53 23.30
CA GLY A 258 -16.30 -0.68 23.08
C GLY A 258 -15.94 0.78 22.81
N GLN A 259 -16.93 1.64 22.70
CA GLN A 259 -16.73 3.08 22.52
C GLN A 259 -17.14 3.78 23.82
N PRO A 260 -16.42 4.83 24.26
CA PRO A 260 -16.90 5.67 25.35
C PRO A 260 -18.22 6.34 24.94
N ASP A 261 -19.08 6.58 25.94
CA ASP A 261 -20.38 7.25 25.76
C ASP A 261 -20.23 8.73 25.36
#